data_AF-W7BWM0-F1
#
_entry.id   AF-W7BWM0-F1
#
_cell.length_a   1.000
_cell.length_b   1.000
_cell.length_c   1.000
_cell.angle_alpha   90.00
_cell.angle_beta   90.00
_cell.angle_gamma   90.00
#
_symmetry.space_group_name_H-M   'P 1'
#
loop_
_entity.id
_entity.type
_entity.pdbx_description
1 polymer ?
#
loop_
_entity_poly.entity_id
_entity_poly.type
_entity_poly.pdbx_seq_one_letter_code
_entity_poly.pdbx_strand_id
1 'polypeptide(L)'
;MMHDIAHLQMFDYCLKKYGNKELFANTRMVVEIDGKLWTGDFLILEDCHIIEVDWADNGYTNVELTRESINPTFDEAIHVSNVNVSQNRIDAKIASLKQPEILYQEIKRFVGTIDNSSTDLKPLLYNAYCLDTRVKLPFLDIANKNMQVVSLTV
;
A
#
# COMPACT_ATOMS: atom_id res chain seq x y z
N MET A 1 -1.31 -6.99 15.62
CA MET A 1 -2.51 -7.34 14.84
C MET A 1 -1.98 -7.73 13.48
N MET A 2 -2.22 -8.97 13.07
CA MET A 2 -1.76 -9.48 11.78
C MET A 2 -2.46 -8.68 10.69
N HIS A 3 -1.70 -8.12 9.75
CA HIS A 3 -2.31 -7.35 8.66
C HIS A 3 -2.47 -8.27 7.45
N ASP A 4 -3.71 -8.46 7.02
CA ASP A 4 -4.01 -9.12 5.75
C ASP A 4 -3.47 -8.27 4.60
N ILE A 5 -3.04 -8.93 3.53
CA ILE A 5 -2.37 -8.32 2.37
C ILE A 5 -3.21 -7.17 1.79
N ALA A 6 -4.53 -7.31 1.78
CA ALA A 6 -5.46 -6.27 1.35
C ALA A 6 -5.25 -4.94 2.12
N HIS A 7 -5.11 -4.97 3.44
CA HIS A 7 -4.83 -3.76 4.23
C HIS A 7 -3.47 -3.15 3.93
N LEU A 8 -2.44 -3.97 3.67
CA LEU A 8 -1.13 -3.48 3.28
C LEU A 8 -1.19 -2.76 1.93
N GLN A 9 -1.91 -3.34 0.96
CA GLN A 9 -2.14 -2.74 -0.35
C GLN A 9 -2.95 -1.44 -0.25
N MET A 10 -4.05 -1.42 0.52
CA MET A 10 -4.82 -0.20 0.78
C MET A 10 -3.97 0.90 1.41
N PHE A 11 -3.13 0.53 2.40
CA PHE A 11 -2.24 1.48 3.05
C PHE A 11 -1.26 2.07 2.04
N ASP A 12 -0.59 1.22 1.25
CA ASP A 12 0.36 1.64 0.23
C ASP A 12 -0.30 2.56 -0.81
N TYR A 13 -1.54 2.25 -1.21
CA TYR A 13 -2.33 3.10 -2.09
C TYR A 13 -2.55 4.50 -1.49
N CYS A 14 -3.01 4.58 -0.24
CA CYS A 14 -3.24 5.86 0.41
C CYS A 14 -1.96 6.69 0.54
N LEU A 15 -0.86 6.04 0.95
CA LEU A 15 0.45 6.69 1.07
C LEU A 15 0.92 7.24 -0.27
N LYS A 16 0.82 6.44 -1.35
CA LYS A 16 1.25 6.83 -2.68
C LYS A 16 0.30 7.80 -3.36
N LYS A 17 -1.00 7.70 -3.19
CA LYS A 17 -1.95 8.57 -3.90
C LYS A 17 -2.15 9.91 -3.20
N TYR A 18 -2.22 9.91 -1.87
CA TYR A 18 -2.66 11.06 -1.09
C TYR A 18 -1.58 11.64 -0.18
N GLY A 19 -0.48 10.91 0.08
CA GLY A 19 0.64 11.43 0.84
C GLY A 19 1.20 12.71 0.21
N ASN A 20 1.58 13.68 1.05
CA ASN A 20 2.23 14.90 0.60
C ASN A 20 3.51 14.56 -0.18
N LYS A 21 3.49 14.79 -1.49
CA LYS A 21 4.58 14.38 -2.40
C LYS A 21 5.89 15.13 -2.16
N GLU A 22 5.82 16.36 -1.68
CA GLU A 22 7.04 17.13 -1.37
C GLU A 22 7.78 16.54 -0.17
N LEU A 23 7.04 15.97 0.79
CA LEU A 23 7.60 15.45 2.04
C LEU A 23 7.84 13.93 2.02
N PHE A 24 6.98 13.17 1.33
CA PHE A 24 6.92 11.71 1.45
C PHE A 24 7.10 10.97 0.12
N ALA A 25 7.67 11.61 -0.91
CA ALA A 25 7.87 10.99 -2.23
C ALA A 25 8.57 9.61 -2.18
N ASN A 26 9.50 9.42 -1.25
CA ASN A 26 10.30 8.20 -1.10
C ASN A 26 9.91 7.38 0.14
N THR A 27 8.90 7.81 0.88
CA THR A 27 8.43 7.11 2.08
C THR A 27 7.75 5.81 1.67
N ARG A 28 8.18 4.71 2.29
CA ARG A 28 7.64 3.37 2.10
C ARG A 28 7.27 2.78 3.45
N MET A 29 6.44 1.74 3.43
CA MET A 29 6.23 0.94 4.63
C MET A 29 7.47 0.11 4.96
N VAL A 30 7.70 -0.08 6.26
CA VAL A 30 8.56 -1.13 6.78
C VAL A 30 7.64 -2.18 7.40
N VAL A 31 7.77 -3.41 6.93
CA VAL A 31 7.01 -4.56 7.41
C VAL A 31 7.93 -5.62 7.98
N GLU A 32 7.47 -6.30 9.01
CA GLU A 32 8.12 -7.51 9.50
C GLU A 32 7.52 -8.72 8.76
N ILE A 33 8.38 -9.53 8.15
CA ILE A 33 8.03 -10.78 7.45
C ILE A 33 9.00 -11.85 7.94
N ASP A 34 8.47 -12.91 8.57
CA ASP A 34 9.24 -14.03 9.10
C ASP A 34 10.41 -13.59 10.02
N GLY A 35 10.17 -12.60 10.88
CA GLY A 35 11.15 -12.06 11.84
C GLY A 35 12.23 -11.16 11.22
N LYS A 36 12.08 -10.78 9.95
CA LYS A 36 12.97 -9.84 9.25
C LYS A 36 12.24 -8.59 8.83
N LEU A 37 12.93 -7.46 8.81
CA LEU A 37 12.39 -6.20 8.37
C LEU A 37 12.59 -6.02 6.86
N TRP A 38 11.50 -5.74 6.17
CA TRP A 38 11.46 -5.52 4.74
C TRP A 38 10.83 -4.17 4.41
N THR A 39 11.26 -3.58 3.31
CA THR A 39 10.59 -2.43 2.68
C THR A 39 10.47 -2.70 1.19
N GLY A 40 9.54 -2.01 0.53
CA GLY A 40 9.25 -2.19 -0.88
C GLY A 40 7.89 -1.59 -1.22
N ASP A 41 7.36 -2.00 -2.36
CA ASP A 41 6.11 -1.52 -2.93
C ASP A 41 5.09 -2.67 -2.92
N PHE A 42 3.98 -2.53 -2.21
CA PHE A 42 2.88 -3.49 -2.28
C PHE A 42 2.03 -3.27 -3.52
N LEU A 43 2.06 -2.05 -4.07
CA LEU A 43 1.44 -1.65 -5.31
C LEU A 43 2.42 -0.85 -6.15
N ILE A 44 2.47 -1.12 -7.46
CA ILE A 44 3.04 -0.17 -8.42
C ILE A 44 1.89 0.72 -8.85
N LEU A 45 2.00 2.03 -8.62
CA LEU A 45 0.95 2.99 -8.92
C LEU A 45 1.43 3.98 -9.98
N GLU A 46 0.77 3.98 -11.13
CA GLU A 46 0.99 4.95 -12.22
C GLU A 46 -0.29 5.78 -12.40
N ASP A 47 -0.22 7.06 -12.04
CA ASP A 47 -1.36 7.97 -11.93
C ASP A 47 -2.52 7.44 -11.06
N CYS A 48 -3.50 6.81 -11.68
CA CYS A 48 -4.68 6.21 -11.05
C CYS A 48 -4.76 4.69 -11.24
N HIS A 49 -3.83 4.10 -11.99
CA HIS A 49 -3.80 2.69 -12.33
C HIS A 49 -2.81 1.95 -11.44
N ILE A 50 -3.23 0.77 -11.01
CA ILE A 50 -2.38 -0.19 -10.32
C ILE A 50 -1.78 -1.07 -11.40
N ILE A 51 -0.45 -1.18 -11.41
CA ILE A 51 0.27 -1.97 -12.39
C ILE A 51 0.71 -3.28 -11.75
N GLU A 52 0.29 -4.39 -12.33
CA GLU A 52 0.84 -5.70 -12.02
C GLU A 52 1.74 -6.21 -13.13
N VAL A 53 2.80 -6.90 -12.74
CA VAL A 53 3.67 -7.58 -13.71
C VAL A 53 3.24 -9.02 -13.83
N ASP A 54 2.89 -9.43 -15.04
CA ASP A 54 2.65 -10.83 -15.39
C ASP A 54 3.87 -11.40 -16.12
N TRP A 55 4.40 -12.50 -15.59
CA TRP A 55 5.63 -13.12 -16.08
C TRP A 55 5.26 -14.32 -16.93
N ALA A 56 5.67 -14.30 -18.19
CA ALA A 56 5.52 -15.41 -19.12
C ALA A 56 6.91 -15.93 -19.53
N ASP A 57 6.96 -17.14 -20.09
CA ASP A 57 8.23 -17.81 -20.46
C ASP A 57 9.16 -16.96 -21.36
N ASN A 58 8.60 -16.00 -22.10
CA ASN A 58 9.30 -15.18 -23.09
C ASN A 58 9.37 -13.69 -22.73
N GLY A 59 8.99 -13.28 -21.51
CA GLY A 59 9.02 -11.87 -21.11
C GLY A 59 8.03 -11.54 -20.01
N TYR A 60 7.63 -10.28 -19.95
CA TYR A 60 6.60 -9.84 -19.02
C TYR A 60 5.63 -8.87 -19.70
N THR A 61 4.40 -8.83 -19.17
CA THR A 61 3.37 -7.88 -19.55
C THR A 61 2.90 -7.12 -18.34
N ASN A 62 2.63 -5.83 -18.50
CA ASN A 62 1.99 -5.02 -17.47
C ASN A 62 0.47 -5.14 -17.61
N VAL A 63 -0.20 -5.44 -16.51
CA VAL A 63 -1.66 -5.46 -16.41
C VAL A 63 -2.08 -4.23 -15.62
N GLU A 64 -2.92 -3.40 -16.24
CA GLU A 64 -3.48 -2.21 -15.60
C GLU A 64 -4.78 -2.57 -14.89
N LEU A 65 -4.84 -2.28 -13.60
CA LEU A 65 -5.97 -2.55 -12.72
C LEU A 65 -6.44 -1.26 -12.05
N THR A 66 -7.69 -1.27 -11.59
CA THR A 66 -8.29 -0.16 -10.85
C THR A 66 -8.23 -0.39 -9.35
N ARG A 67 -8.48 0.65 -8.56
CA ARG A 67 -8.55 0.59 -7.10
C ARG A 67 -9.57 -0.43 -6.57
N GLU A 68 -10.65 -0.67 -7.31
CA GLU A 68 -11.65 -1.70 -7.00
C GLU A 68 -11.01 -3.09 -6.85
N SER A 69 -9.94 -3.37 -7.61
CA SER A 69 -9.20 -4.63 -7.55
C SER A 69 -8.45 -4.83 -6.23
N ILE A 70 -8.11 -3.75 -5.51
CA ILE A 70 -7.59 -3.88 -4.13
C ILE A 70 -8.69 -4.44 -3.24
N ASN A 71 -9.85 -3.77 -3.25
CA ASN A 71 -11.04 -4.15 -2.51
C ASN A 71 -12.21 -3.22 -2.91
N PRO A 72 -13.39 -3.75 -3.29
CA PRO A 72 -14.53 -2.90 -3.67
C PRO A 72 -15.04 -2.00 -2.54
N THR A 73 -15.02 -2.46 -1.29
CA THR A 73 -15.42 -1.67 -0.11
C THR A 73 -14.45 -0.51 0.12
N PHE A 74 -13.16 -0.72 -0.16
CA PHE A 74 -12.17 0.35 -0.11
C PHE A 74 -12.42 1.40 -1.19
N ASP A 75 -12.72 0.97 -2.42
CA ASP A 75 -13.03 1.88 -3.52
C ASP A 75 -14.23 2.78 -3.20
N GLU A 76 -15.32 2.17 -2.71
CA GLU A 76 -16.53 2.88 -2.30
C GLU A 76 -16.26 3.83 -1.12
N ALA A 77 -15.51 3.39 -0.10
CA ALA A 77 -15.16 4.23 1.05
C ALA A 77 -14.41 5.51 0.63
N ILE A 78 -13.48 5.39 -0.33
CA ILE A 78 -12.80 6.56 -0.88
C ILE A 78 -13.77 7.40 -1.72
N HIS A 79 -14.62 6.78 -2.55
CA HIS A 79 -15.59 7.51 -3.36
C HIS A 79 -16.53 8.37 -2.49
N VAL A 80 -17.16 7.75 -1.49
CA VAL A 80 -18.04 8.42 -0.52
C VAL A 80 -17.29 9.52 0.25
N SER A 81 -16.04 9.26 0.64
CA SER A 81 -15.23 10.28 1.32
C SER A 81 -14.97 11.51 0.45
N ASN A 82 -14.80 11.33 -0.86
CA ASN A 82 -14.49 12.42 -1.79
C ASN A 82 -15.73 13.18 -2.26
N VAL A 83 -16.89 12.52 -2.36
CA VAL A 83 -18.18 13.14 -2.74
C VAL A 83 -18.76 13.96 -1.59
N ASN A 84 -18.51 13.56 -0.34
CA ASN A 84 -18.91 14.35 0.82
C ASN A 84 -18.06 15.63 0.95
N VAL A 85 -18.53 16.72 0.36
CA VAL A 85 -17.91 18.08 0.31
C VAL A 85 -17.66 18.71 1.69
N SER A 86 -18.01 18.02 2.78
CA SER A 86 -17.63 18.38 4.15
C SER A 86 -16.12 18.17 4.39
N GLN A 87 -15.57 18.80 5.43
CA GLN A 87 -14.14 18.82 5.82
C GLN A 87 -13.48 17.44 6.08
N ASN A 88 -14.15 16.32 5.82
CA ASN A 88 -13.70 14.96 6.10
C ASN A 88 -13.18 14.20 4.87
N ARG A 89 -12.87 14.88 3.77
CA ARG A 89 -12.23 14.22 2.62
C ARG A 89 -10.89 13.62 3.01
N ILE A 90 -10.76 12.31 2.84
CA ILE A 90 -9.57 11.54 3.22
C ILE A 90 -8.34 12.00 2.43
N ASP A 91 -8.51 12.36 1.16
CA ASP A 91 -7.42 12.83 0.31
C ASP A 91 -6.82 14.15 0.82
N ALA A 92 -7.67 15.14 1.11
CA ALA A 92 -7.26 16.43 1.65
C ALA A 92 -6.64 16.27 3.05
N LYS A 93 -7.22 15.38 3.87
CA LYS A 93 -6.72 15.11 5.21
C LYS A 93 -5.31 14.53 5.17
N ILE A 94 -5.10 13.44 4.42
CA ILE A 94 -3.79 12.79 4.29
C ILE A 94 -2.77 13.76 3.67
N ALA A 95 -3.14 14.51 2.63
CA ALA A 95 -2.24 15.45 1.96
C ALA A 95 -1.78 16.61 2.86
N SER A 96 -2.58 16.99 3.85
CA SER A 96 -2.25 18.05 4.80
C SER A 96 -1.25 17.64 5.89
N LEU A 97 -1.04 16.34 6.09
CA LEU A 97 -0.17 15.83 7.15
C LEU A 97 1.30 16.03 6.78
N LYS A 98 2.10 16.42 7.78
CA LYS A 98 3.54 16.69 7.62
C LYS A 98 4.44 15.83 8.50
N GLN A 99 3.85 15.12 9.47
CA GLN A 99 4.58 14.25 10.39
C GLN A 99 4.35 12.78 10.00
N PRO A 100 5.41 11.98 9.75
CA PRO A 100 5.28 10.57 9.38
C PRO A 100 4.45 9.75 10.37
N GLU A 101 4.56 10.03 11.67
CA GLU A 101 3.86 9.29 12.72
C GLU A 101 2.35 9.54 12.65
N ILE A 102 1.95 10.81 12.44
CA ILE A 102 0.53 11.16 12.28
C ILE A 102 0.00 10.58 10.96
N LEU A 103 0.79 10.64 9.88
CA LEU A 103 0.46 10.04 8.60
C LEU A 103 0.20 8.54 8.74
N TYR A 104 1.12 7.82 9.39
CA TYR A 104 0.98 6.39 9.65
C TYR A 104 -0.30 6.07 10.41
N GLN A 105 -0.56 6.78 11.51
CA GLN A 105 -1.75 6.53 12.34
C GLN A 105 -3.04 6.85 11.60
N GLU A 106 -3.08 7.91 10.79
CA GLU A 106 -4.28 8.29 10.05
C GLU A 106 -4.63 7.29 8.96
N ILE A 107 -3.64 6.87 8.15
CA ILE A 107 -3.85 5.85 7.11
C ILE A 107 -4.24 4.52 7.78
N LYS A 108 -3.52 4.11 8.82
CA LYS A 108 -3.82 2.88 9.55
C LYS A 108 -5.24 2.87 10.11
N ARG A 109 -5.69 3.99 10.67
CA ARG A 109 -7.06 4.12 11.21
C ARG A 109 -8.09 3.99 10.10
N PHE A 110 -7.89 4.68 8.97
CA PHE A 110 -8.82 4.62 7.85
C PHE A 110 -8.93 3.21 7.28
N VAL A 111 -7.79 2.61 6.92
CA VAL A 111 -7.73 1.23 6.40
C VAL A 111 -8.31 0.22 7.40
N GLY A 112 -8.06 0.42 8.70
CA GLY A 112 -8.62 -0.43 9.76
C GLY A 112 -10.14 -0.40 9.90
N THR A 113 -10.86 0.53 9.26
CA THR A 113 -12.32 0.53 9.21
C THR A 113 -12.91 -0.31 8.08
N ILE A 114 -12.06 -0.82 7.19
CA ILE A 114 -12.45 -1.48 5.94
C ILE A 114 -12.20 -2.98 6.08
N ASP A 115 -13.10 -3.78 5.55
CA ASP A 115 -12.95 -5.24 5.52
C ASP A 115 -11.71 -5.65 4.72
N ASN A 116 -10.98 -6.65 5.23
CA ASN A 116 -9.70 -7.10 4.69
C ASN A 116 -9.73 -8.52 4.12
N SER A 117 -10.92 -9.11 3.99
CA SER A 117 -11.07 -10.52 3.66
C SER A 117 -10.70 -10.87 2.23
N SER A 118 -10.64 -9.88 1.32
CA SER A 118 -10.37 -10.09 -0.10
C SER A 118 -9.54 -8.97 -0.73
N THR A 119 -8.69 -9.38 -1.67
CA THR A 119 -8.03 -8.56 -2.69
C THR A 119 -7.87 -9.42 -3.93
N ASP A 120 -8.06 -8.83 -5.12
CA ASP A 120 -7.85 -9.50 -6.40
C ASP A 120 -6.41 -9.29 -6.91
N LEU A 121 -5.60 -8.55 -6.16
CA LEU A 121 -4.21 -8.27 -6.50
C LEU A 121 -3.27 -9.38 -6.08
N LYS A 122 -2.19 -9.54 -6.84
CA LYS A 122 -1.10 -10.46 -6.57
C LYS A 122 -0.48 -10.16 -5.20
N PRO A 123 -0.23 -11.19 -4.38
CA PRO A 123 0.38 -11.05 -3.06
C PRO A 123 1.89 -10.89 -3.19
N LEU A 124 2.33 -9.75 -3.75
CA LEU A 124 3.73 -9.45 -4.01
C LEU A 124 4.19 -8.20 -3.28
N LEU A 125 5.42 -8.22 -2.79
CA LEU A 125 6.19 -7.03 -2.43
C LEU A 125 7.19 -6.75 -3.54
N TYR A 126 6.91 -5.76 -4.38
CA TYR A 126 7.81 -5.31 -5.44
C TYR A 126 8.99 -4.51 -4.88
N ASN A 127 10.12 -4.51 -5.60
CA ASN A 127 11.35 -3.83 -5.20
C ASN A 127 11.78 -4.16 -3.75
N ALA A 128 11.55 -5.40 -3.32
CA ALA A 128 11.72 -5.83 -1.95
C ALA A 128 13.18 -5.68 -1.51
N TYR A 129 13.37 -5.00 -0.37
CA TYR A 129 14.65 -4.79 0.25
C TYR A 129 14.61 -5.22 1.71
N CYS A 130 15.45 -6.20 2.05
CA CYS A 130 15.62 -6.65 3.42
C CYS A 130 16.55 -5.69 4.15
N LEU A 131 16.08 -5.07 5.24
CA LEU A 131 16.85 -4.12 6.02
C LEU A 131 17.94 -4.81 6.84
N ASP A 132 17.69 -6.04 7.31
CA ASP A 132 18.65 -6.80 8.13
C ASP A 132 19.83 -7.32 7.31
N THR A 133 19.55 -7.96 6.18
CA THR A 133 20.57 -8.64 5.36
C THR A 133 21.02 -7.83 4.15
N ARG A 134 20.39 -6.68 3.89
CA ARG A 134 20.65 -5.81 2.72
C ARG A 134 20.47 -6.49 1.36
N VAL A 135 19.65 -7.53 1.32
CA VAL A 135 19.30 -8.25 0.09
C VAL A 135 18.24 -7.46 -0.66
N LYS A 136 18.43 -7.34 -1.99
CA LYS A 136 17.46 -6.74 -2.92
C LYS A 136 16.87 -7.84 -3.80
N LEU A 137 15.55 -7.87 -3.90
CA LEU A 137 14.82 -8.74 -4.80
C LEU A 137 13.93 -7.89 -5.71
N PRO A 138 13.74 -8.27 -6.99
CA PRO A 138 12.82 -7.56 -7.87
C PRO A 138 11.38 -7.64 -7.35
N PHE A 139 11.02 -8.77 -6.75
CA PHE A 139 9.79 -8.97 -6.01
C PHE A 139 9.99 -10.07 -4.97
N LEU A 140 9.14 -10.08 -3.97
CA LEU A 140 9.03 -11.14 -2.97
C LEU A 140 7.58 -11.61 -2.93
N ASP A 141 7.37 -12.91 -3.14
CA ASP A 141 6.07 -13.54 -2.87
C ASP A 141 5.80 -13.51 -1.37
N ILE A 142 4.67 -12.90 -1.01
CA ILE A 142 4.20 -12.74 0.37
C ILE A 142 2.90 -13.51 0.65
N ALA A 143 2.48 -14.37 -0.27
CA ALA A 143 1.35 -15.27 -0.06
C ALA A 143 1.56 -16.10 1.21
N ASN A 144 0.53 -16.16 2.06
CA ASN A 144 0.50 -16.94 3.31
C ASN A 144 1.60 -16.58 4.33
N LYS A 145 2.23 -15.40 4.21
CA LYS A 145 3.22 -14.94 5.20
C LYS A 145 2.57 -14.09 6.28
N ASN A 146 3.05 -14.25 7.51
CA ASN A 146 2.64 -13.38 8.61
C ASN A 146 3.34 -12.03 8.48
N MET A 147 2.54 -10.97 8.41
CA MET A 147 3.06 -9.62 8.20
C MET A 147 2.48 -8.62 9.18
N GLN A 148 3.34 -7.69 9.59
CA GLN A 148 2.96 -6.55 10.41
C GLN A 148 3.67 -5.29 9.94
N VAL A 149 2.93 -4.19 9.75
CA VAL A 149 3.55 -2.89 9.51
C VAL A 149 4.17 -2.38 10.79
N VAL A 150 5.48 -2.13 10.77
CA VAL A 150 6.28 -1.71 11.91
C VAL A 150 6.47 -0.20 11.92
N SER A 151 6.74 0.40 10.75
CA SER A 151 6.99 1.83 10.63
C SER A 151 6.86 2.33 9.18
N LEU A 152 7.12 3.62 8.98
CA LEU A 152 7.40 4.23 7.67
C LEU A 152 8.89 4.56 7.56
N THR A 153 9.45 4.46 6.36
CA THR A 153 10.80 4.95 6.09
C THR A 153 10.79 6.48 6.05
N VAL A 154 11.80 7.10 6.65
CA VAL A 154 12.01 8.57 6.62
C VAL A 154 13.08 8.90 5.60
#